data_AF-A0A0N0BH77-F1
#
_entry.id   AF-A0A0N0BH77-F1
#
_cell.length_a   1.000
_cell.length_b   1.000
_cell.length_c   1.000
_cell.angle_alpha   90.00
_cell.angle_beta   90.00
_cell.angle_gamma   90.00
#
_symmetry.space_group_name_H-M   'P 1'
#
loop_
_entity.id
_entity.type
_entity.pdbx_description
1 polymer ?
#
loop_
_entity_poly.entity_id
_entity_poly.type
_entity_poly.pdbx_seq_one_letter_code
_entity_poly.pdbx_strand_id
1 'polypeptide(L)' 'GNQRELARAKNMKKTVRKSAAEQESNKGLSLEQRKARDAERMREKQLKKQQEQQEKIKQGTR' A
#
# COMPACT_ATOMS: atom_id res chain seq x y z
N GLY A 1 -18.83 -8.31 22.02
CA GLY A 1 -18.66 -6.86 21.93
C GLY A 1 -17.87 -6.53 20.69
N ASN A 2 -18.45 -5.75 19.78
CA ASN A 2 -17.99 -5.50 18.40
C ASN A 2 -16.46 -5.28 18.28
N GLN A 3 -15.83 -4.58 19.24
CA GLN A 3 -14.37 -4.36 19.24
C GLN A 3 -13.52 -5.63 19.46
N ARG A 4 -13.96 -6.55 20.33
CA ARG A 4 -13.22 -7.80 20.61
C ARG A 4 -13.28 -8.77 19.43
N GLU A 5 -14.42 -8.83 18.75
CA GLU A 5 -14.59 -9.62 17.53
C GLU A 5 -13.82 -9.00 16.36
N LEU A 6 -13.86 -7.67 16.22
CA LEU A 6 -13.04 -6.98 15.23
C LEU A 6 -11.54 -7.21 15.43
N ALA A 7 -11.07 -7.20 16.69
CA ALA A 7 -9.68 -7.50 17.01
C ALA A 7 -9.30 -8.96 16.67
N ARG A 8 -10.17 -9.93 17.00
CA ARG A 8 -9.97 -11.34 16.61
C ARG A 8 -9.95 -11.51 15.09
N ALA A 9 -10.90 -10.92 14.38
CA ALA A 9 -10.94 -10.96 12.92
C ALA A 9 -9.70 -10.32 12.28
N LYS A 10 -9.22 -9.19 12.82
CA LYS A 10 -7.97 -8.55 12.38
C LYS A 10 -6.75 -9.43 12.62
N ASN A 11 -6.68 -10.12 13.76
CA ASN A 11 -5.58 -11.05 14.06
C ASN A 11 -5.63 -12.30 13.17
N MET A 12 -6.80 -12.89 12.96
CA MET A 12 -6.96 -14.00 12.02
C MET A 12 -6.58 -13.60 10.58
N LYS A 13 -6.94 -12.39 10.14
CA LYS A 13 -6.52 -11.86 8.83
C LYS A 13 -5.02 -11.57 8.73
N LYS A 14 -4.28 -11.49 9.83
CA LYS A 14 -2.81 -11.38 9.83
C LYS A 14 -2.16 -12.74 9.74
N THR A 15 -2.70 -13.75 10.41
CA THR A 15 -2.16 -15.12 10.41
C THR A 15 -2.46 -15.87 9.12
N VAL A 16 -3.59 -15.58 8.45
CA VAL A 16 -4.01 -16.24 7.20
C VAL A 16 -3.49 -15.52 5.94
N ARG A 17 -2.49 -14.64 6.05
CA ARG A 17 -1.94 -13.97 4.87
C ARG A 17 -1.09 -14.97 4.08
N LYS A 18 -1.50 -15.22 2.82
CA LYS A 18 -0.70 -15.91 1.82
C LYS A 18 0.68 -15.26 1.70
N SER A 19 1.71 -16.07 1.51
CA SER A 19 3.07 -15.58 1.29
C SER A 19 3.12 -14.68 0.04
N ALA A 20 4.12 -13.81 -0.06
CA ALA A 20 4.24 -12.91 -1.22
C ALA A 20 4.31 -13.69 -2.55
N ALA A 21 4.83 -14.93 -2.55
CA ALA A 21 4.85 -15.80 -3.72
C ALA A 21 3.46 -16.27 -4.16
N GLU A 22 2.56 -16.49 -3.21
CA GLU A 22 1.20 -17.03 -3.41
C GLU A 22 0.15 -15.95 -3.64
N GLN A 23 0.52 -14.67 -3.54
CA GLN A 23 -0.38 -13.57 -3.89
C GLN A 23 -0.58 -13.54 -5.40
N GLU A 24 -1.84 -13.55 -5.82
CA GLU A 24 -2.22 -13.54 -7.23
C GLU A 24 -1.70 -12.30 -7.98
N SER A 25 -1.63 -11.14 -7.32
CA SER A 25 -1.02 -9.91 -7.85
C SER A 25 0.47 -10.05 -8.23
N ASN A 26 1.12 -11.06 -7.65
CA ASN A 26 2.53 -11.35 -7.87
C ASN A 26 2.77 -12.50 -8.85
N LYS A 27 1.71 -13.10 -9.40
CA LYS A 27 1.78 -14.22 -10.35
C LYS A 27 2.52 -13.79 -11.62
N GLY A 28 3.47 -14.61 -12.06
CA GLY A 28 4.25 -14.36 -13.27
C GLY A 28 5.37 -13.32 -13.13
N LEU A 29 5.66 -12.84 -11.92
CA LEU A 29 6.74 -11.87 -11.68
C LEU A 29 7.86 -12.47 -10.86
N SER A 30 9.09 -12.19 -11.27
CA SER A 30 10.28 -12.43 -10.47
C SER A 30 10.32 -11.54 -9.22
N LEU A 31 11.14 -11.90 -8.23
CA LEU A 31 11.33 -11.08 -7.04
C LEU A 31 11.87 -9.69 -7.38
N GLU A 32 12.75 -9.59 -8.38
CA GLU A 32 13.31 -8.33 -8.84
C GLU A 32 12.27 -7.43 -9.49
N GLN A 33 11.41 -7.99 -10.36
CA GLN A 33 10.32 -7.25 -10.99
C GLN A 33 9.30 -6.73 -9.98
N ARG A 34 9.02 -7.52 -8.92
CA ARG A 34 8.15 -7.08 -7.82
C ARG A 34 8.77 -5.90 -7.08
N LYS A 35 10.06 -5.97 -6.75
CA LYS A 35 10.79 -4.87 -6.10
C LYS A 35 10.81 -3.61 -6.96
N ALA A 36 11.06 -3.74 -8.27
CA ALA A 36 11.07 -2.62 -9.20
C ALA A 36 9.70 -1.92 -9.26
N ARG A 37 8.62 -2.70 -9.40
CA ARG A 37 7.25 -2.19 -9.39
C ARG A 37 6.91 -1.48 -8.07
N ASP A 38 7.25 -2.08 -6.93
CA ASP A 38 6.98 -1.49 -5.63
C ASP A 38 7.78 -0.18 -5.45
N ALA A 39 9.02 -0.12 -5.94
CA ALA A 39 9.84 1.09 -5.95
C ALA A 39 9.27 2.19 -6.87
N GLU A 40 8.77 1.84 -8.05
CA GLU A 40 8.09 2.78 -8.96
C GLU A 40 6.84 3.37 -8.34
N ARG A 41 5.94 2.53 -7.79
CA ARG A 41 4.75 3.03 -7.08
C ARG A 41 5.10 3.95 -5.91
N MET A 42 6.20 3.67 -5.20
CA MET A 42 6.67 4.54 -4.12
C MET A 42 7.17 5.89 -4.62
N ARG A 43 7.92 5.92 -5.73
CA ARG A 43 8.36 7.17 -6.36
C ARG A 43 7.18 8.00 -6.85
N GLU A 44 6.22 7.38 -7.54
CA GLU A 44 5.00 8.04 -7.99
C GLU A 44 4.19 8.60 -6.82
N LYS A 45 4.06 7.84 -5.72
CA LYS A 45 3.34 8.31 -4.53
C LYS A 45 4.04 9.50 -3.86
N GLN A 46 5.37 9.52 -3.83
CA GLN A 46 6.12 10.66 -3.29
C GLN A 46 5.92 11.90 -4.17
N LEU A 47 6.01 11.75 -5.50
CA LEU A 47 5.76 12.83 -6.45
C LEU A 47 4.33 13.36 -6.31
N LYS A 48 3.34 12.49 -6.28
CA LYS A 48 1.94 12.88 -6.10
C LYS A 48 1.70 13.60 -4.78
N LYS A 49 2.30 13.12 -3.67
CA LYS A 49 2.19 13.78 -2.37
C LYS A 49 2.81 15.19 -2.40
N GLN A 50 3.96 15.35 -3.05
CA GLN A 50 4.59 16.67 -3.22
C GLN A 50 3.72 17.60 -4.05
N GLN A 51 3.15 17.11 -5.17
CA GLN A 51 2.23 17.87 -6.01
C GLN A 51 0.97 18.28 -5.23
N GLU A 52 0.32 17.35 -4.54
CA GLU A 52 -0.85 17.64 -3.71
C GLU A 52 -0.53 18.66 -2.60
N GLN A 53 0.66 18.61 -2.03
CA GLN A 53 1.09 19.58 -1.02
C GLN A 53 1.33 20.96 -1.63
N GLN A 54 1.94 21.04 -2.81
CA GLN A 54 2.09 22.29 -3.55
C GLN A 54 0.72 22.87 -3.96
N GLU A 55 -0.20 22.05 -4.45
CA GLU A 55 -1.55 22.49 -4.81
C GLU A 55 -2.34 22.98 -3.59
N LYS A 56 -2.22 22.31 -2.43
CA LYS A 56 -2.81 22.78 -1.17
C LYS A 56 -2.23 24.13 -0.71
N ILE A 57 -0.92 24.32 -0.85
CA ILE A 57 -0.28 25.61 -0.54
C ILE A 57 -0.87 26.69 -1.46
N LYS A 58 -0.89 26.47 -2.78
CA LYS A 58 -1.46 27.41 -3.76
C LYS A 58 -2.93 27.73 -3.49
N GLN A 59 -3.74 26.73 -3.13
CA GLN A 59 -5.16 26.93 -2.81
C GLN A 59 -5.37 27.69 -1.49
N GLY A 60 -4.51 27.49 -0.50
CA GLY A 60 -4.57 28.22 0.78
C GLY A 60 -4.00 29.64 0.72
N THR A 61 -3.35 30.03 -0.38
CA THR A 61 -2.83 31.40 -0.60
C THR A 61 -3.74 32.26 -1.47
N ARG A 62 -4.89 31.74 -1.92
CA ARG A 62 -5.97 32.49 -2.60
C ARG A 62 -7.08 32.78 -1.62
#